data_AF-A0A3B8ZDN8-F1
#
_entry.id   AF-A0A3B8ZDN8-F1
#
_cell.length_a   1.000
_cell.length_b   1.000
_cell.length_c   1.000
_cell.angle_alpha   90.00
_cell.angle_beta   90.00
_cell.angle_gamma   90.00
#
_symmetry.space_group_name_H-M   'P 1'
#
loop_
_entity.id
_entity.type
_entity.pdbx_description
1 polymer ?
#
loop_
_entity_poly.entity_id
_entity_poly.type
_entity_poly.pdbx_seq_one_letter_code
_entity_poly.pdbx_strand_id
1 'polypeptide(L)'
;MLYSVALAACWAGYGRAETVTWTIDSSQSWVRMSLPDQLIDIGDVSIFAGLRGAQPIFDVDGDPPNPDVVPWTDDRGARAPIGGTMTTEYVEGSSIQFNQANNNGAILETGKWIPNRNRWNTALNPDDFDYHRPQDPDPNGGFPAGFALELTLAGSLRVGHVTLYNIGLYADGNLTLSGTGPWTQSGGTLQTGGAAGSILDFWAQILTTSSRTVGNPSDPDIADQGSSIGPNSGGLTIENTGGQNRRMTINLNVPFTLYISGIQLVGTTYVGQIVANATLPSPAPTLVNARPLHNAYVGADKVDTGVSLIQRGAAPQQAQLTNIISSTQGINGVVLDFDNLAALGDITLEYKMSPQNVFATPVASWTDVPPAPTATLLPDAGQAGSDRVRLTWPNGTITDRYLCIRVIVGGNTIAELYLGHLRGEMTGASGGKFTVLVGDILAVRTDLTQAKTASGRTDVDKSGTVLVQDILDTRSNLAKELSQVTIPANP
;
A
#
# COMPACT_ATOMS: atom_id res chain seq x y z
N MET A 1 -8.50 43.89 -8.36
CA MET A 1 -7.97 42.65 -8.96
C MET A 1 -7.72 41.69 -7.81
N LEU A 2 -8.66 40.79 -7.55
CA LEU A 2 -8.55 39.80 -6.49
C LEU A 2 -7.61 38.68 -6.94
N TYR A 3 -6.60 38.41 -6.13
CA TYR A 3 -5.77 37.22 -6.23
C TYR A 3 -6.59 36.01 -5.78
N SER A 4 -7.02 35.19 -6.73
CA SER A 4 -7.46 33.83 -6.50
C SER A 4 -6.23 32.97 -6.18
N VAL A 5 -6.01 32.74 -4.89
CA VAL A 5 -5.16 31.65 -4.39
C VAL A 5 -5.90 30.36 -4.75
N ALA A 6 -5.55 29.78 -5.90
CA ALA A 6 -5.92 28.42 -6.19
C ALA A 6 -5.20 27.53 -5.17
N LEU A 7 -5.96 26.89 -4.28
CA LEU A 7 -5.53 25.67 -3.62
C LEU A 7 -5.22 24.64 -4.71
N ALA A 8 -3.98 24.64 -5.20
CA ALA A 8 -3.39 23.45 -5.77
C ALA A 8 -3.10 22.54 -4.58
N ALA A 9 -4.11 21.77 -4.16
CA ALA A 9 -3.88 20.61 -3.33
C ALA A 9 -2.81 19.75 -4.04
N CYS A 10 -1.82 19.35 -3.25
CA CYS A 10 -0.76 18.43 -3.62
C CYS A 10 -1.32 17.12 -4.19
N TRP A 11 -1.41 17.03 -5.52
CA TRP A 11 -1.77 15.79 -6.24
C TRP A 11 -0.66 15.37 -7.19
N ALA A 12 0.60 15.55 -6.79
CA ALA A 12 1.76 15.04 -7.50
C ALA A 12 2.45 14.01 -6.61
N GLY A 13 2.24 12.71 -6.87
CA GLY A 13 2.99 11.66 -6.17
C GLY A 13 2.58 10.22 -6.43
N TYR A 14 1.28 9.92 -6.48
CA TYR A 14 0.79 8.53 -6.32
C TYR A 14 0.36 7.81 -7.60
N GLY A 15 0.72 8.34 -8.78
CA GLY A 15 0.37 7.76 -10.09
C GLY A 15 1.18 6.52 -10.50
N ARG A 16 1.64 5.71 -9.54
CA ARG A 16 2.38 4.46 -9.80
C ARG A 16 1.52 3.25 -9.42
N ALA A 17 1.71 2.14 -10.13
CA ALA A 17 1.15 0.87 -9.74
C ALA A 17 1.93 0.36 -8.53
N GLU A 18 1.25 0.20 -7.40
CA GLU A 18 1.82 -0.32 -6.17
C GLU A 18 0.96 -1.47 -5.64
N THR A 19 1.62 -2.48 -5.07
CA THR A 19 0.95 -3.56 -4.36
C THR A 19 0.37 -3.02 -3.06
N VAL A 20 -0.95 -2.90 -3.00
CA VAL A 20 -1.71 -2.42 -1.85
C VAL A 20 -2.43 -3.58 -1.18
N THR A 21 -2.33 -3.68 0.14
CA THR A 21 -3.10 -4.64 0.94
C THR A 21 -4.28 -3.93 1.59
N TRP A 22 -5.48 -4.43 1.31
CA TRP A 22 -6.75 -3.95 1.83
C TRP A 22 -7.24 -4.87 2.94
N THR A 23 -7.52 -4.30 4.10
CA THR A 23 -8.10 -5.00 5.24
C THR A 23 -9.61 -4.82 5.22
N ILE A 24 -10.35 -5.92 5.16
CA ILE A 24 -11.81 -5.91 5.14
C ILE A 24 -12.34 -5.53 6.53
N ASP A 25 -13.17 -4.50 6.59
CA ASP A 25 -13.89 -4.10 7.80
C ASP A 25 -15.16 -4.96 7.94
N SER A 26 -15.10 -5.94 8.84
CA SER A 26 -16.20 -6.87 9.07
C SER A 26 -17.44 -6.25 9.72
N SER A 27 -17.32 -5.05 10.30
CA SER A 27 -18.48 -4.32 10.83
C SER A 27 -19.29 -3.64 9.73
N GLN A 28 -18.68 -3.40 8.56
CA GLN A 28 -19.29 -2.74 7.42
C GLN A 28 -19.45 -3.66 6.19
N SER A 29 -18.83 -4.83 6.22
CA SER A 29 -18.87 -5.80 5.13
C SER A 29 -19.81 -6.95 5.42
N TRP A 30 -20.69 -7.25 4.47
CA TRP A 30 -21.69 -8.29 4.62
C TRP A 30 -22.16 -8.84 3.28
N VAL A 31 -22.71 -10.05 3.30
CA VAL A 31 -23.40 -10.66 2.16
C VAL A 31 -24.69 -11.33 2.60
N ARG A 32 -25.65 -11.38 1.68
CA ARG A 32 -26.93 -12.05 1.81
C ARG A 32 -27.20 -12.86 0.55
N MET A 33 -27.66 -14.09 0.73
CA MET A 33 -28.20 -14.92 -0.33
C MET A 33 -29.70 -14.65 -0.45
N SER A 34 -30.18 -14.35 -1.65
CA SER A 34 -31.60 -14.27 -1.95
C SER A 34 -32.03 -15.58 -2.60
N LEU A 35 -33.00 -16.24 -1.97
CA LEU A 35 -33.65 -17.43 -2.48
C LEU A 35 -35.13 -17.36 -2.02
N PRO A 36 -36.05 -17.05 -2.94
CA PRO A 36 -37.46 -16.93 -2.59
C PRO A 36 -38.07 -18.31 -2.27
N ASP A 37 -39.17 -18.28 -1.52
CA ASP A 37 -40.04 -19.45 -1.37
C ASP A 37 -40.56 -19.85 -2.74
N GLN A 38 -40.41 -21.13 -3.07
CA GLN A 38 -40.85 -21.69 -4.33
C GLN A 38 -41.40 -23.09 -4.13
N LEU A 39 -42.25 -23.49 -5.06
CA LEU A 39 -42.77 -24.83 -5.11
C LEU A 39 -41.66 -25.76 -5.60
N ILE A 40 -41.39 -26.81 -4.84
CA ILE A 40 -40.49 -27.90 -5.18
C ILE A 40 -41.35 -29.13 -5.39
N ASP A 41 -41.31 -29.66 -6.62
CA ASP A 41 -42.00 -30.89 -6.97
C ASP A 41 -41.06 -32.08 -6.79
N ILE A 42 -41.47 -33.04 -5.96
CA ILE A 42 -40.73 -34.26 -5.66
C ILE A 42 -41.65 -35.44 -5.96
N GLY A 43 -41.55 -35.98 -7.16
CA GLY A 43 -42.50 -36.98 -7.65
C GLY A 43 -43.91 -36.39 -7.73
N ASP A 44 -44.86 -37.00 -7.02
CA ASP A 44 -46.27 -36.57 -6.99
C ASP A 44 -46.59 -35.58 -5.85
N VAL A 45 -45.58 -35.12 -5.11
CA VAL A 45 -45.73 -34.21 -3.96
C VAL A 45 -45.12 -32.85 -4.29
N SER A 46 -45.91 -31.79 -4.09
CA SER A 46 -45.44 -30.41 -4.21
C SER A 46 -45.31 -29.77 -2.82
N ILE A 47 -44.11 -29.32 -2.48
CA ILE A 47 -43.82 -28.62 -1.21
C ILE A 47 -43.40 -27.18 -1.49
N PHE A 48 -43.90 -26.22 -0.69
CA PHE A 48 -43.30 -24.89 -0.68
C PHE A 48 -42.06 -24.91 0.21
N ALA A 49 -40.89 -24.73 -0.40
CA ALA A 49 -39.64 -24.60 0.31
C ALA A 49 -39.07 -23.19 0.10
N GLY A 50 -38.55 -22.62 1.17
CA GLY A 50 -37.89 -21.33 1.13
C GLY A 50 -36.85 -21.23 2.23
N LEU A 51 -35.82 -20.43 1.99
CA LEU A 51 -34.79 -20.17 2.98
C LEU A 51 -35.38 -19.39 4.16
N ARG A 52 -35.20 -19.91 5.38
CA ARG A 52 -35.46 -19.18 6.62
C ARG A 52 -34.29 -19.39 7.57
N GLY A 53 -33.89 -18.32 8.26
CA GLY A 53 -32.93 -18.39 9.34
C GLY A 53 -33.50 -19.20 10.50
N ALA A 54 -32.64 -19.89 11.24
CA ALA A 54 -33.02 -20.74 12.35
C ALA A 54 -33.99 -19.98 13.29
N GLN A 55 -35.24 -20.44 13.34
CA GLN A 55 -36.08 -20.21 14.51
C GLN A 55 -35.42 -20.97 15.68
N PRO A 56 -35.50 -20.48 16.93
CA PRO A 56 -35.38 -21.40 18.04
C PRO A 56 -36.49 -22.44 17.83
N ILE A 57 -36.06 -23.69 17.61
CA ILE A 57 -36.95 -24.84 17.57
C ILE A 57 -37.80 -24.74 18.85
N PHE A 58 -39.13 -24.65 18.70
CA PHE A 58 -40.02 -24.87 19.84
C PHE A 58 -39.61 -26.21 20.45
N ASP A 59 -39.27 -26.23 21.74
CA ASP A 59 -39.06 -27.51 22.40
C ASP A 59 -40.35 -28.32 22.27
N VAL A 60 -40.20 -29.61 21.99
CA VAL A 60 -41.27 -30.55 21.63
C VAL A 60 -42.35 -30.62 22.74
N ASP A 61 -42.04 -30.09 23.92
CA ASP A 61 -42.86 -30.13 25.13
C ASP A 61 -43.76 -28.88 25.32
N GLY A 62 -43.77 -27.92 24.39
CA GLY A 62 -44.65 -26.75 24.47
C GLY A 62 -44.18 -25.66 25.45
N ASP A 63 -42.92 -25.72 25.87
CA ASP A 63 -42.32 -24.67 26.69
C ASP A 63 -42.06 -23.39 25.87
N PRO A 64 -42.22 -22.19 26.49
CA PRO A 64 -41.96 -20.93 25.81
C PRO A 64 -40.48 -20.83 25.41
N PRO A 65 -40.17 -20.20 24.26
CA PRO A 65 -38.79 -20.04 23.80
C PRO A 65 -37.95 -19.31 24.86
N ASN A 66 -36.70 -19.75 25.02
CA ASN A 66 -35.72 -19.10 25.90
C ASN A 66 -35.73 -17.57 25.65
N PRO A 67 -36.02 -16.74 26.68
CA PRO A 67 -36.16 -15.29 26.51
C PRO A 67 -34.87 -14.58 26.08
N ASP A 68 -33.72 -15.26 26.10
CA ASP A 68 -32.45 -14.73 25.61
C ASP A 68 -32.25 -14.89 24.09
N VAL A 69 -33.20 -15.48 23.36
CA VAL A 69 -33.15 -15.58 21.89
C VAL A 69 -34.02 -14.49 21.29
N VAL A 70 -33.39 -13.37 20.94
CA VAL A 70 -34.03 -12.24 20.25
C VAL A 70 -34.56 -12.73 18.89
N PRO A 71 -35.87 -12.63 18.61
CA PRO A 71 -36.41 -12.88 17.28
C PRO A 71 -35.81 -11.89 16.29
N TRP A 72 -35.43 -12.38 15.10
CA TRP A 72 -34.94 -11.60 13.97
C TRP A 72 -35.78 -10.32 13.78
N THR A 73 -35.14 -9.15 13.92
CA THR A 73 -35.80 -7.85 13.97
C THR A 73 -36.18 -7.25 12.62
N ASP A 74 -35.93 -7.94 11.50
CA ASP A 74 -36.43 -7.56 10.18
C ASP A 74 -37.04 -8.75 9.41
N ASP A 75 -38.06 -8.45 8.60
CA ASP A 75 -38.60 -9.40 7.65
C ASP A 75 -37.53 -9.64 6.55
N ARG A 76 -36.73 -10.72 6.71
CA ARG A 76 -35.76 -11.33 5.76
C ARG A 76 -34.26 -10.95 5.89
N GLY A 77 -33.73 -10.50 7.04
CA GLY A 77 -32.35 -10.01 7.15
C GLY A 77 -31.28 -10.86 7.83
N ALA A 78 -30.91 -11.98 7.22
CA ALA A 78 -29.58 -12.55 7.49
C ALA A 78 -28.52 -11.85 6.62
N ARG A 79 -27.50 -11.29 7.26
CA ARG A 79 -26.30 -10.74 6.66
C ARG A 79 -25.12 -11.46 7.30
N ALA A 80 -24.36 -12.23 6.53
CA ALA A 80 -23.16 -12.84 7.04
C ALA A 80 -22.00 -11.84 6.93
N PRO A 81 -21.29 -11.50 8.02
CA PRO A 81 -20.16 -10.60 7.98
C PRO A 81 -19.01 -11.19 7.19
N ILE A 82 -18.24 -10.31 6.56
CA ILE A 82 -17.08 -10.68 5.74
C ILE A 82 -15.82 -10.12 6.42
N GLY A 83 -14.76 -10.91 6.54
CA GLY A 83 -13.46 -10.44 7.03
C GLY A 83 -12.31 -10.93 6.16
N GLY A 84 -11.09 -10.54 6.52
CA GLY A 84 -9.87 -10.95 5.83
C GLY A 84 -9.19 -9.82 5.05
N THR A 85 -8.39 -10.18 4.05
CA THR A 85 -7.58 -9.23 3.28
C THR A 85 -7.71 -9.45 1.77
N MET A 86 -7.50 -8.38 1.00
CA MET A 86 -7.36 -8.42 -0.45
C MET A 86 -6.08 -7.70 -0.86
N THR A 87 -5.41 -8.15 -1.93
CA THR A 87 -4.22 -7.48 -2.46
C THR A 87 -4.49 -7.01 -3.88
N THR A 88 -4.01 -5.82 -4.24
CA THR A 88 -4.19 -5.24 -5.58
C THR A 88 -2.95 -4.53 -6.06
N GLU A 89 -2.75 -4.46 -7.37
CA GLU A 89 -1.94 -3.42 -8.01
C GLU A 89 -2.84 -2.20 -8.23
N TYR A 90 -2.63 -1.13 -7.46
CA TYR A 90 -3.46 0.06 -7.48
C TYR A 90 -2.69 1.24 -8.05
N VAL A 91 -3.31 1.98 -8.98
CA VAL A 91 -2.83 3.26 -9.50
C VAL A 91 -3.91 4.29 -9.18
N GLU A 92 -3.55 5.29 -8.37
CA GLU A 92 -4.51 6.27 -7.87
C GLU A 92 -5.29 6.97 -8.99
N GLY A 93 -6.62 6.91 -8.89
CA GLY A 93 -7.54 7.54 -9.84
C GLY A 93 -7.45 7.03 -11.28
N SER A 94 -6.77 5.91 -11.52
CA SER A 94 -6.54 5.37 -12.85
C SER A 94 -6.99 3.93 -12.97
N SER A 95 -6.44 3.02 -12.18
CA SER A 95 -6.73 1.59 -12.32
C SER A 95 -6.56 0.82 -11.01
N ILE A 96 -7.22 -0.32 -10.92
CA ILE A 96 -7.02 -1.30 -9.87
C ILE A 96 -7.07 -2.71 -10.47
N GLN A 97 -6.08 -3.54 -10.13
CA GLN A 97 -6.02 -4.93 -10.55
C GLN A 97 -5.91 -5.81 -9.31
N PHE A 98 -6.80 -6.79 -9.16
CA PHE A 98 -6.77 -7.71 -8.03
C PHE A 98 -5.71 -8.80 -8.21
N ASN A 99 -4.98 -9.12 -7.14
CA ASN A 99 -4.03 -10.22 -7.09
C ASN A 99 -4.69 -11.44 -6.43
N GLN A 100 -5.22 -12.33 -7.27
CA GLN A 100 -5.99 -13.49 -6.84
C GLN A 100 -5.26 -14.38 -5.83
N ALA A 101 -3.95 -14.56 -5.97
CA ALA A 101 -3.17 -15.51 -5.17
C ALA A 101 -3.05 -15.12 -3.68
N ASN A 102 -3.28 -13.84 -3.35
CA ASN A 102 -3.05 -13.28 -2.02
C ASN A 102 -4.33 -12.79 -1.33
N ASN A 103 -5.50 -13.12 -1.88
CA ASN A 103 -6.79 -12.79 -1.27
C ASN A 103 -7.16 -13.84 -0.22
N ASN A 104 -7.53 -13.40 0.98
CA ASN A 104 -7.98 -14.25 2.09
C ASN A 104 -9.31 -13.72 2.67
N GLY A 105 -10.13 -13.08 1.85
CA GLY A 105 -11.46 -12.66 2.24
C GLY A 105 -12.36 -13.87 2.46
N ALA A 106 -13.09 -13.90 3.57
CA ALA A 106 -14.01 -15.01 3.88
C ALA A 106 -15.26 -14.52 4.61
N ILE A 107 -16.35 -15.26 4.42
CA ILE A 107 -17.55 -15.12 5.26
C ILE A 107 -17.24 -15.70 6.64
N LEU A 108 -17.49 -14.92 7.69
CA LEU A 108 -17.09 -15.26 9.07
C LEU A 108 -18.12 -16.09 9.84
N GLU A 109 -19.36 -16.19 9.34
CA GLU A 109 -20.45 -16.93 9.98
C GLU A 109 -20.84 -18.17 9.19
N THR A 110 -21.16 -19.24 9.93
CA THR A 110 -21.81 -20.44 9.41
C THR A 110 -23.32 -20.33 9.63
N GLY A 111 -24.10 -20.33 8.55
CA GLY A 111 -25.57 -20.36 8.63
C GLY A 111 -26.11 -21.76 8.37
N LYS A 112 -27.10 -22.20 9.17
CA LYS A 112 -27.95 -23.37 8.87
C LYS A 112 -29.29 -22.88 8.31
N TRP A 113 -29.72 -23.43 7.19
CA TRP A 113 -30.95 -23.04 6.50
C TRP A 113 -31.94 -24.22 6.46
N ILE A 114 -33.15 -24.05 7.01
CA ILE A 114 -34.15 -25.13 7.20
C ILE A 114 -35.53 -24.69 6.62
N PRO A 115 -36.33 -25.60 6.01
CA PRO A 115 -37.70 -25.31 5.55
C PRO A 115 -38.69 -24.91 6.65
N ASN A 116 -39.75 -24.16 6.29
CA ASN A 116 -40.82 -23.75 7.21
C ASN A 116 -41.99 -24.76 7.24
N ARG A 117 -42.14 -25.46 8.38
CA ARG A 117 -43.20 -26.45 8.64
C ARG A 117 -44.63 -25.88 8.55
N ASN A 118 -44.84 -24.60 8.86
CA ASN A 118 -46.18 -23.99 8.95
C ASN A 118 -46.82 -23.67 7.59
N ARG A 119 -46.10 -23.89 6.50
CA ARG A 119 -46.55 -23.59 5.12
C ARG A 119 -46.71 -24.86 4.27
N TRP A 120 -46.60 -26.03 4.89
CA TRP A 120 -46.87 -27.29 4.21
C TRP A 120 -48.37 -27.44 4.04
N ASN A 121 -48.79 -27.89 2.85
CA ASN A 121 -50.21 -28.06 2.60
C ASN A 121 -50.78 -29.09 3.59
N THR A 122 -51.98 -28.83 4.09
CA THR A 122 -52.65 -29.61 5.13
C THR A 122 -53.13 -30.99 4.66
N ALA A 123 -52.76 -31.45 3.45
CA ALA A 123 -53.11 -32.78 2.99
C ALA A 123 -52.17 -33.87 3.55
N LEU A 124 -51.09 -33.48 4.23
CA LEU A 124 -50.21 -34.38 4.96
C LEU A 124 -50.55 -34.32 6.46
N ASN A 125 -50.77 -35.50 7.06
CA ASN A 125 -51.13 -35.61 8.46
C ASN A 125 -49.99 -35.03 9.33
N PRO A 126 -50.28 -34.14 10.32
CA PRO A 126 -49.23 -33.56 11.18
C PRO A 126 -48.38 -34.60 11.93
N ASP A 127 -48.91 -35.82 12.06
CA ASP A 127 -48.28 -36.98 12.71
C ASP A 127 -47.26 -37.73 11.82
N ASP A 128 -47.18 -37.43 10.51
CA ASP A 128 -46.14 -37.97 9.59
C ASP A 128 -44.82 -37.15 9.65
N PHE A 129 -44.59 -36.42 10.75
CA PHE A 129 -43.47 -35.50 10.90
C PHE A 129 -42.69 -35.80 12.18
N ASP A 130 -41.76 -36.76 12.09
CA ASP A 130 -40.92 -37.12 13.23
C ASP A 130 -39.60 -36.32 13.27
N TYR A 131 -39.31 -35.72 14.43
CA TYR A 131 -38.09 -34.93 14.65
C TYR A 131 -37.09 -35.78 15.45
N HIS A 132 -36.06 -36.29 14.79
CA HIS A 132 -34.97 -36.97 15.50
C HIS A 132 -34.03 -35.96 16.18
N ARG A 133 -34.02 -35.96 17.52
CA ARG A 133 -33.03 -35.21 18.32
C ARG A 133 -31.63 -35.84 18.14
N PRO A 134 -30.53 -35.06 18.25
CA PRO A 134 -29.15 -35.54 18.15
C PRO A 134 -28.70 -36.54 19.25
N GLN A 135 -29.57 -36.85 20.20
CA GLN A 135 -29.25 -37.68 21.38
C GLN A 135 -29.80 -39.10 21.28
N ASP A 136 -30.69 -39.38 20.32
CA ASP A 136 -31.12 -40.75 20.10
C ASP A 136 -30.06 -41.48 19.27
N PRO A 137 -29.41 -42.52 19.82
CA PRO A 137 -28.52 -43.34 19.03
C PRO A 137 -29.37 -44.05 17.98
N ASP A 138 -29.18 -43.70 16.71
CA ASP A 138 -29.48 -44.63 15.63
C ASP A 138 -28.80 -45.97 15.98
N PRO A 139 -29.51 -47.11 15.98
CA PRO A 139 -28.90 -48.42 16.21
C PRO A 139 -27.72 -48.74 15.28
N ASN A 140 -27.50 -47.95 14.22
CA ASN A 140 -26.39 -48.09 13.29
C ASN A 140 -25.29 -47.02 13.41
N GLY A 141 -25.35 -46.13 14.42
CA GLY A 141 -24.26 -45.28 14.88
C GLY A 141 -23.41 -44.58 13.81
N GLY A 142 -23.79 -43.35 13.40
CA GLY A 142 -22.85 -42.49 12.70
C GLY A 142 -23.40 -41.31 11.89
N PHE A 143 -24.21 -40.40 12.46
CA PHE A 143 -24.68 -39.23 11.71
C PHE A 143 -24.53 -37.89 12.49
N PRO A 144 -24.03 -36.80 11.86
CA PRO A 144 -24.15 -35.45 12.38
C PRO A 144 -25.57 -34.90 12.18
N ALA A 145 -26.01 -34.06 13.12
CA ALA A 145 -27.38 -33.54 13.27
C ALA A 145 -28.07 -33.07 11.97
N GLY A 146 -29.17 -33.72 11.59
CA GLY A 146 -30.04 -33.38 10.47
C GLY A 146 -31.53 -33.43 10.86
N PHE A 147 -32.37 -32.72 10.10
CA PHE A 147 -33.83 -32.79 10.19
C PHE A 147 -34.30 -33.91 9.27
N ALA A 148 -35.09 -34.85 9.79
CA ALA A 148 -35.70 -35.92 8.99
C ALA A 148 -37.20 -35.62 8.79
N LEU A 149 -37.70 -35.99 7.63
CA LEU A 149 -39.11 -35.92 7.26
C LEU A 149 -39.45 -37.36 6.85
N GLU A 150 -40.33 -38.01 7.59
CA GLU A 150 -40.65 -39.42 7.38
C GLU A 150 -42.11 -39.54 6.94
N LEU A 151 -42.33 -39.50 5.63
CA LEU A 151 -43.66 -39.67 5.05
C LEU A 151 -44.04 -41.15 5.05
N THR A 152 -45.07 -41.52 5.81
CA THR A 152 -45.59 -42.89 5.88
C THR A 152 -46.41 -43.27 4.64
N LEU A 153 -45.85 -43.07 3.45
CA LEU A 153 -46.35 -43.58 2.17
C LEU A 153 -45.14 -44.03 1.35
N ALA A 154 -44.67 -45.25 1.64
CA ALA A 154 -43.66 -45.99 0.87
C ALA A 154 -42.33 -45.24 0.52
N GLY A 155 -41.96 -44.20 1.27
CA GLY A 155 -40.63 -43.59 1.15
C GLY A 155 -40.38 -42.44 2.13
N SER A 156 -39.26 -42.52 2.87
CA SER A 156 -38.79 -41.45 3.77
C SER A 156 -38.16 -40.33 2.91
N LEU A 157 -38.74 -39.12 2.94
CA LEU A 157 -38.23 -37.94 2.22
C LEU A 157 -37.51 -37.04 3.22
N ARG A 158 -36.19 -37.14 3.39
CA ARG A 158 -35.47 -36.24 4.30
C ARG A 158 -35.03 -34.97 3.57
N VAL A 159 -35.58 -33.82 3.96
CA VAL A 159 -35.18 -32.51 3.41
C VAL A 159 -33.97 -31.99 4.18
N GLY A 160 -32.82 -31.97 3.52
CA GLY A 160 -31.55 -31.50 4.10
C GLY A 160 -31.56 -30.01 4.44
N HIS A 161 -30.67 -29.62 5.35
CA HIS A 161 -30.31 -28.22 5.55
C HIS A 161 -29.23 -27.83 4.54
N VAL A 162 -29.13 -26.53 4.23
CA VAL A 162 -27.92 -25.96 3.62
C VAL A 162 -27.05 -25.45 4.76
N THR A 163 -25.77 -25.81 4.79
CA THR A 163 -24.77 -25.17 5.65
C THR A 163 -23.71 -24.54 4.77
N LEU A 164 -23.43 -23.26 4.97
CA LEU A 164 -22.35 -22.56 4.28
C LEU A 164 -21.19 -22.37 5.25
N TYR A 165 -19.99 -22.82 4.89
CA TYR A 165 -18.75 -22.60 5.65
C TYR A 165 -17.61 -22.25 4.70
N ASN A 166 -16.61 -21.50 5.18
CA ASN A 166 -15.37 -21.17 4.45
C ASN A 166 -15.57 -20.63 3.02
N ILE A 167 -16.58 -19.78 2.79
CA ILE A 167 -16.75 -19.16 1.48
C ILE A 167 -15.64 -18.12 1.29
N GLY A 168 -14.61 -18.51 0.53
CA GLY A 168 -13.55 -17.63 0.07
C GLY A 168 -14.08 -16.61 -0.94
N LEU A 169 -13.73 -15.34 -0.75
CA LEU A 169 -14.04 -14.26 -1.67
C LEU A 169 -12.91 -14.11 -2.68
N TYR A 170 -13.19 -14.58 -3.89
CA TYR A 170 -12.33 -14.42 -5.04
C TYR A 170 -12.66 -13.10 -5.70
N ALA A 171 -11.74 -12.13 -5.62
CA ALA A 171 -11.77 -10.93 -6.43
C ALA A 171 -10.70 -11.05 -7.52
N ASP A 172 -11.12 -11.00 -8.77
CA ASP A 172 -10.25 -10.96 -9.94
C ASP A 172 -10.78 -9.91 -10.93
N GLY A 173 -9.87 -9.37 -11.74
CA GLY A 173 -10.18 -8.39 -12.76
C GLY A 173 -9.27 -7.16 -12.71
N ASN A 174 -9.20 -6.49 -13.86
CA ASN A 174 -8.56 -5.20 -14.05
C ASN A 174 -9.65 -4.17 -14.36
N LEU A 175 -9.70 -3.11 -13.56
CA LEU A 175 -10.72 -2.06 -13.63
C LEU A 175 -10.06 -0.72 -13.92
N THR A 176 -10.73 0.07 -14.76
CA THR A 176 -10.42 1.49 -14.95
C THR A 176 -11.29 2.30 -14.00
N LEU A 177 -10.71 3.33 -13.40
CA LEU A 177 -11.38 4.25 -12.48
C LEU A 177 -11.69 5.58 -13.17
N SER A 178 -12.70 6.31 -12.69
CA SER A 178 -12.97 7.68 -13.12
C SER A 178 -11.82 8.61 -12.70
N GLY A 179 -11.57 9.69 -13.44
CA GLY A 179 -10.41 10.58 -13.19
C GLY A 179 -10.57 11.58 -12.03
N THR A 180 -11.76 11.69 -11.42
CA THR A 180 -12.05 12.64 -10.32
C THR A 180 -12.74 11.92 -9.17
N GLY A 181 -12.20 12.03 -7.96
CA GLY A 181 -12.67 11.33 -6.76
C GLY A 181 -14.06 11.79 -6.28
N PRO A 182 -14.90 10.90 -5.69
CA PRO A 182 -14.66 9.46 -5.45
C PRO A 182 -14.52 8.67 -6.75
N TRP A 183 -13.52 7.78 -6.78
CA TRP A 183 -13.14 7.08 -8.00
C TRP A 183 -14.05 5.87 -8.19
N THR A 184 -14.86 5.92 -9.24
CA THR A 184 -15.83 4.87 -9.56
C THR A 184 -15.34 4.04 -10.72
N GLN A 185 -15.71 2.76 -10.77
CA GLN A 185 -15.47 1.92 -11.94
C GLN A 185 -16.06 2.57 -13.20
N SER A 186 -15.23 2.78 -14.21
CA SER A 186 -15.60 3.35 -15.51
C SER A 186 -15.45 2.35 -16.66
N GLY A 187 -14.75 1.23 -16.43
CA GLY A 187 -14.56 0.13 -17.38
C GLY A 187 -13.92 -1.11 -16.73
N GLY A 188 -13.93 -2.23 -17.45
CA GLY A 188 -13.43 -3.53 -16.96
C GLY A 188 -14.52 -4.40 -16.32
N THR A 189 -14.20 -5.68 -16.09
CA THR A 189 -15.10 -6.64 -15.41
C THR A 189 -14.51 -6.97 -14.06
N LEU A 190 -15.30 -6.80 -12.99
CA LEU A 190 -14.96 -7.28 -11.66
C LEU A 190 -15.61 -8.66 -11.50
N GLN A 191 -14.80 -9.71 -11.46
CA GLN A 191 -15.29 -11.01 -11.04
C GLN A 191 -15.15 -11.09 -9.53
N THR A 192 -16.27 -10.93 -8.81
CA THR A 192 -16.37 -11.47 -7.45
C THR A 192 -17.10 -12.81 -7.53
N GLY A 193 -16.43 -13.89 -7.16
CA GLY A 193 -17.02 -15.25 -7.18
C GLY A 193 -16.77 -16.11 -8.44
N GLY A 194 -15.72 -15.85 -9.22
CA GLY A 194 -15.32 -16.72 -10.33
C GLY A 194 -14.47 -17.93 -9.89
N ALA A 195 -14.90 -19.14 -10.27
CA ALA A 195 -14.20 -20.39 -9.98
C ALA A 195 -13.00 -20.62 -10.92
N ALA A 196 -11.82 -20.30 -10.42
CA ALA A 196 -10.61 -21.09 -10.68
C ALA A 196 -9.94 -21.36 -9.33
N GLY A 197 -10.31 -22.48 -8.70
CA GLY A 197 -9.77 -22.92 -7.41
C GLY A 197 -10.62 -22.59 -6.16
N SER A 198 -11.79 -21.97 -6.33
CA SER A 198 -12.82 -21.80 -5.30
C SER A 198 -13.62 -23.07 -5.12
N ILE A 199 -13.49 -23.72 -3.96
CA ILE A 199 -14.47 -24.71 -3.53
C ILE A 199 -15.58 -23.94 -2.81
N LEU A 200 -16.69 -23.67 -3.51
CA LEU A 200 -17.95 -23.52 -2.79
C LEU A 200 -18.39 -24.92 -2.38
N ASP A 201 -18.07 -25.29 -1.16
CA ASP A 201 -18.49 -26.57 -0.59
C ASP A 201 -19.94 -26.43 -0.13
N PHE A 202 -20.86 -26.82 -1.00
CA PHE A 202 -22.28 -26.88 -0.69
C PHE A 202 -22.60 -28.28 -0.16
N TRP A 203 -22.80 -28.41 1.15
CA TRP A 203 -23.38 -29.63 1.70
C TRP A 203 -24.90 -29.54 1.70
N ALA A 204 -25.55 -30.31 0.82
CA ALA A 204 -26.98 -30.51 0.79
C ALA A 204 -27.27 -32.01 0.62
N GLN A 205 -27.99 -32.61 1.57
CA GLN A 205 -28.32 -34.04 1.54
C GLN A 205 -29.81 -34.23 1.24
N ILE A 206 -30.14 -34.90 0.13
CA ILE A 206 -31.49 -35.38 -0.19
C ILE A 206 -31.41 -36.91 -0.32
N LEU A 207 -31.98 -37.65 0.63
CA LEU A 207 -32.08 -39.10 0.55
C LEU A 207 -33.38 -39.50 -0.15
N THR A 208 -33.27 -40.36 -1.16
CA THR A 208 -34.39 -41.15 -1.70
C THR A 208 -34.19 -42.62 -1.35
N THR A 209 -35.23 -43.44 -1.52
CA THR A 209 -35.40 -44.79 -0.93
C THR A 209 -34.38 -45.87 -1.33
N SER A 210 -33.35 -45.56 -2.12
CA SER A 210 -32.20 -46.44 -2.30
C SER A 210 -31.01 -45.93 -1.47
N SER A 211 -30.87 -46.52 -0.29
CA SER A 211 -29.67 -46.59 0.55
C SER A 211 -28.35 -46.36 -0.21
N ARG A 212 -27.75 -45.18 -0.02
CA ARG A 212 -26.30 -44.98 -0.08
C ARG A 212 -25.95 -43.80 0.83
N THR A 213 -25.18 -44.07 1.87
CA THR A 213 -24.59 -43.06 2.76
C THR A 213 -23.73 -42.11 1.91
N VAL A 214 -23.98 -40.80 1.98
CA VAL A 214 -23.20 -39.78 1.26
C VAL A 214 -22.64 -38.78 2.27
N GLY A 215 -21.33 -38.59 2.30
CA GLY A 215 -20.69 -37.46 3.01
C GLY A 215 -19.36 -37.71 3.69
N ASN A 216 -18.39 -38.36 3.02
CA ASN A 216 -16.97 -38.10 3.27
C ASN A 216 -16.52 -37.14 2.14
N PRO A 217 -15.69 -36.10 2.38
CA PRO A 217 -15.20 -35.13 1.38
C PRO A 217 -14.53 -35.69 0.10
N SER A 218 -14.51 -37.00 -0.10
CA SER A 218 -13.96 -37.69 -1.26
C SER A 218 -14.98 -38.44 -2.12
N ASP A 219 -16.29 -38.37 -1.84
CA ASP A 219 -17.32 -39.11 -2.60
C ASP A 219 -18.04 -38.21 -3.64
N PRO A 220 -17.86 -38.44 -4.97
CA PRO A 220 -18.30 -37.56 -6.05
C PRO A 220 -19.80 -37.67 -6.43
N ASP A 221 -20.65 -38.22 -5.55
CA ASP A 221 -21.97 -38.77 -5.94
C ASP A 221 -23.18 -37.85 -5.71
N ILE A 222 -22.95 -36.54 -5.56
CA ILE A 222 -23.91 -35.52 -6.04
C ILE A 222 -23.15 -34.75 -7.10
N ALA A 223 -23.16 -35.26 -8.33
CA ALA A 223 -22.66 -34.47 -9.45
C ALA A 223 -23.46 -33.17 -9.47
N ASP A 224 -22.78 -32.05 -9.24
CA ASP A 224 -23.29 -30.71 -9.50
C ASP A 224 -23.73 -30.65 -10.98
N GLN A 225 -25.02 -30.82 -11.22
CA GLN A 225 -25.59 -30.87 -12.56
C GLN A 225 -26.02 -29.46 -13.00
N GLY A 226 -25.10 -28.49 -12.93
CA GLY A 226 -25.26 -27.18 -13.55
C GLY A 226 -25.42 -25.97 -12.61
N SER A 227 -25.07 -26.08 -11.33
CA SER A 227 -24.96 -24.88 -10.48
C SER A 227 -23.88 -23.97 -11.05
N SER A 228 -24.11 -22.66 -11.02
CA SER A 228 -23.18 -21.70 -11.61
C SER A 228 -23.21 -20.38 -10.86
N ILE A 229 -22.09 -19.66 -10.91
CA ILE A 229 -21.98 -18.31 -10.38
C ILE A 229 -21.67 -17.39 -11.55
N GLY A 230 -22.48 -16.35 -11.71
CA GLY A 230 -22.29 -15.32 -12.72
C GLY A 230 -21.33 -14.22 -12.26
N PRO A 231 -20.99 -13.26 -13.14
CA PRO A 231 -20.13 -12.14 -12.78
C PRO A 231 -20.84 -11.18 -11.82
N ASN A 232 -20.06 -10.45 -11.02
CA ASN A 232 -20.59 -9.36 -10.21
C ASN A 232 -21.05 -8.19 -11.09
N SER A 233 -22.28 -7.75 -10.90
CA SER A 233 -22.83 -6.56 -11.55
C SER A 233 -22.85 -5.33 -10.63
N GLY A 234 -22.45 -5.48 -9.36
CA GLY A 234 -22.31 -4.36 -8.43
C GLY A 234 -21.03 -3.56 -8.69
N GLY A 235 -21.10 -2.25 -8.51
CA GLY A 235 -19.98 -1.34 -8.78
C GLY A 235 -18.93 -1.29 -7.66
N LEU A 236 -17.74 -0.81 -8.02
CA LEU A 236 -16.63 -0.51 -7.11
C LEU A 236 -16.41 1.01 -7.00
N THR A 237 -16.16 1.48 -5.77
CA THR A 237 -15.77 2.85 -5.47
C THR A 237 -14.57 2.90 -4.53
N ILE A 238 -13.62 3.80 -4.78
CA ILE A 238 -12.50 4.07 -3.87
C ILE A 238 -12.53 5.56 -3.48
N GLU A 239 -12.38 5.82 -2.18
CA GLU A 239 -12.34 7.17 -1.62
C GLU A 239 -11.04 7.40 -0.83
N ASN A 240 -10.55 8.65 -0.87
CA ASN A 240 -9.46 9.10 -0.02
C ASN A 240 -10.04 9.52 1.35
N THR A 241 -9.65 8.81 2.41
CA THR A 241 -10.11 9.09 3.78
C THR A 241 -9.15 9.99 4.57
N GLY A 242 -8.07 10.45 3.92
CA GLY A 242 -7.07 11.37 4.46
C GLY A 242 -5.65 10.83 4.30
N GLY A 243 -4.71 11.68 3.87
CA GLY A 243 -3.31 11.31 3.67
C GLY A 243 -3.17 10.13 2.68
N GLN A 244 -2.49 9.06 3.11
CA GLN A 244 -2.32 7.82 2.35
C GLN A 244 -3.46 6.81 2.56
N ASN A 245 -4.45 7.11 3.40
CA ASN A 245 -5.52 6.17 3.69
C ASN A 245 -6.58 6.15 2.58
N ARG A 246 -6.97 4.95 2.18
CA ARG A 246 -7.97 4.70 1.15
C ARG A 246 -9.04 3.77 1.69
N ARG A 247 -10.28 3.99 1.29
CA ARG A 247 -11.41 3.11 1.56
C ARG A 247 -12.00 2.64 0.24
N MET A 248 -12.00 1.33 0.06
CA MET A 248 -12.61 0.65 -1.08
C MET A 248 -13.97 0.10 -0.66
N THR A 249 -14.97 0.30 -1.50
CA THR A 249 -16.29 -0.31 -1.38
C THR A 249 -16.62 -1.07 -2.65
N ILE A 250 -16.95 -2.35 -2.51
CA ILE A 250 -17.44 -3.21 -3.58
C ILE A 250 -18.88 -3.55 -3.26
N ASN A 251 -19.81 -3.16 -4.13
CA ASN A 251 -21.18 -3.66 -4.04
C ASN A 251 -21.23 -5.04 -4.69
N LEU A 252 -21.86 -6.00 -4.02
CA LEU A 252 -22.06 -7.35 -4.51
C LEU A 252 -23.48 -7.45 -5.07
N ASN A 253 -23.58 -7.86 -6.33
CA ASN A 253 -24.80 -8.29 -6.97
C ASN A 253 -24.44 -9.40 -7.96
N VAL A 254 -24.31 -10.61 -7.43
CA VAL A 254 -23.79 -11.78 -8.14
C VAL A 254 -24.95 -12.75 -8.35
N PRO A 255 -25.45 -12.91 -9.59
CA PRO A 255 -26.42 -13.96 -9.88
C PRO A 255 -25.73 -15.31 -9.72
N PHE A 256 -26.44 -16.28 -9.16
CA PHE A 256 -25.99 -17.67 -9.18
C PHE A 256 -27.16 -18.55 -9.59
N THR A 257 -26.94 -19.84 -9.73
CA THR A 257 -27.97 -20.84 -9.92
C THR A 257 -27.62 -22.02 -9.05
N LEU A 258 -28.59 -22.52 -8.28
CA LEU A 258 -28.41 -23.64 -7.39
C LEU A 258 -29.29 -24.79 -7.84
N TYR A 259 -28.68 -25.94 -8.10
CA TYR A 259 -29.39 -27.20 -8.33
C TYR A 259 -29.28 -28.09 -7.10
N ILE A 260 -30.40 -28.64 -6.66
CA ILE A 260 -30.41 -29.65 -5.60
C ILE A 260 -31.09 -30.90 -6.15
N SER A 261 -30.32 -31.98 -6.31
CA SER A 261 -30.79 -33.25 -6.89
C SER A 261 -31.53 -33.07 -8.23
N GLY A 262 -31.01 -32.21 -9.10
CA GLY A 262 -31.59 -31.92 -10.43
C GLY A 262 -32.71 -30.87 -10.44
N ILE A 263 -33.15 -30.40 -9.28
CA ILE A 263 -34.16 -29.34 -9.16
C ILE A 263 -33.47 -27.98 -9.14
N GLN A 264 -33.78 -27.13 -10.12
CA GLN A 264 -33.28 -25.75 -10.18
C GLN A 264 -34.06 -24.86 -9.20
N LEU A 265 -33.34 -24.14 -8.34
CA LEU A 265 -33.93 -23.08 -7.52
C LEU A 265 -33.93 -21.73 -8.25
N VAL A 266 -35.11 -21.18 -8.45
CA VAL A 266 -35.37 -19.89 -9.12
C VAL A 266 -35.12 -18.73 -8.16
N GLY A 267 -34.42 -17.68 -8.61
CA GLY A 267 -34.26 -16.40 -7.89
C GLY A 267 -33.00 -16.28 -7.02
N THR A 268 -31.92 -16.94 -7.42
CA THR A 268 -30.65 -17.08 -6.71
C THR A 268 -29.70 -15.89 -6.98
N THR A 269 -29.61 -14.94 -6.04
CA THR A 269 -28.63 -13.83 -6.13
C THR A 269 -27.94 -13.57 -4.80
N TYR A 270 -26.60 -13.43 -4.80
CA TYR A 270 -25.85 -12.92 -3.67
C TYR A 270 -25.77 -11.39 -3.76
N VAL A 271 -26.31 -10.72 -2.75
CA VAL A 271 -26.27 -9.26 -2.62
C VAL A 271 -25.52 -8.87 -1.36
N GLY A 272 -24.76 -7.78 -1.41
CA GLY A 272 -23.93 -7.41 -0.27
C GLY A 272 -23.03 -6.24 -0.54
N GLN A 273 -22.11 -6.02 0.39
CA GLN A 273 -21.10 -4.98 0.32
C GLN A 273 -19.82 -5.47 0.97
N ILE A 274 -18.68 -5.19 0.35
CA ILE A 274 -17.37 -5.34 0.96
C ILE A 274 -16.80 -3.94 1.14
N VAL A 275 -16.44 -3.60 2.36
CA VAL A 275 -15.73 -2.37 2.71
C VAL A 275 -14.35 -2.76 3.20
N ALA A 276 -13.32 -2.22 2.56
CA ALA A 276 -11.94 -2.51 2.92
C ALA A 276 -11.12 -1.22 2.99
N ASN A 277 -10.21 -1.15 3.96
CA ASN A 277 -9.35 0.00 4.18
C ASN A 277 -7.90 -0.36 3.87
N ALA A 278 -7.16 0.56 3.28
CA ALA A 278 -5.74 0.41 3.01
C ALA A 278 -5.00 1.71 3.31
N THR A 279 -3.70 1.59 3.57
CA THR A 279 -2.77 2.71 3.58
C THR A 279 -1.82 2.52 2.41
N LEU A 280 -1.79 3.48 1.48
CA LEU A 280 -0.86 3.47 0.37
C LEU A 280 0.58 3.60 0.89
N PRO A 281 1.58 3.00 0.24
CA PRO A 281 2.97 3.30 0.51
C PRO A 281 3.26 4.79 0.39
N SER A 282 4.16 5.31 1.23
CA SER A 282 4.77 6.62 0.98
C SER A 282 5.55 6.58 -0.34
N PRO A 283 5.44 7.61 -1.19
CA PRO A 283 6.29 7.69 -2.37
C PRO A 283 7.75 7.70 -1.92
N ALA A 284 8.60 7.01 -2.68
CA ALA A 284 10.03 6.98 -2.41
C ALA A 284 10.58 8.42 -2.34
N PRO A 285 11.41 8.75 -1.33
CA PRO A 285 11.92 10.10 -1.19
C PRO A 285 12.76 10.48 -2.42
N THR A 286 12.58 11.70 -2.90
CA THR A 286 13.36 12.22 -4.02
C THR A 286 14.27 13.35 -3.55
N LEU A 287 15.49 13.40 -4.06
CA LEU A 287 16.40 14.50 -3.76
C LEU A 287 15.95 15.75 -4.54
N VAL A 288 15.60 16.80 -3.82
CA VAL A 288 15.11 18.09 -4.36
C VAL A 288 16.26 19.06 -4.59
N ASN A 289 17.18 19.15 -3.62
CA ASN A 289 18.29 20.11 -3.66
C ASN A 289 19.45 19.63 -2.78
N ALA A 290 20.65 20.09 -3.08
CA ALA A 290 21.84 19.82 -2.28
C ALA A 290 22.78 21.03 -2.30
N ARG A 291 23.19 21.49 -1.11
CA ARG A 291 24.04 22.68 -0.96
C ARG A 291 25.12 22.48 0.10
N PRO A 292 26.30 23.11 -0.05
CA PRO A 292 27.27 23.15 1.04
C PRO A 292 26.68 23.90 2.24
N LEU A 293 27.11 23.50 3.43
CA LEU A 293 26.78 24.16 4.68
C LEU A 293 28.08 24.57 5.36
N HIS A 294 28.29 25.86 5.55
CA HIS A 294 29.43 26.38 6.30
C HIS A 294 29.09 26.33 7.79
N ASN A 295 29.23 25.17 8.44
CA ASN A 295 28.78 24.98 9.82
C ASN A 295 29.45 25.94 10.82
N ALA A 296 30.66 26.40 10.49
CA ALA A 296 31.43 27.38 11.26
C ALA A 296 31.04 28.85 11.01
N TYR A 297 30.19 29.12 10.01
CA TYR A 297 29.73 30.48 9.72
C TYR A 297 28.97 31.06 10.93
N VAL A 298 29.28 32.32 11.26
CA VAL A 298 28.74 32.97 12.47
C VAL A 298 27.30 33.45 12.33
N GLY A 299 26.83 33.67 11.09
CA GLY A 299 25.48 34.13 10.82
C GLY A 299 24.42 33.03 10.94
N ALA A 300 23.15 33.44 10.88
CA ALA A 300 22.01 32.55 11.07
C ALA A 300 21.84 31.53 9.93
N ASP A 301 21.90 32.00 8.68
CA ASP A 301 21.85 31.13 7.51
C ASP A 301 23.27 30.72 7.09
N LYS A 302 23.52 29.42 7.20
CA LYS A 302 24.82 28.80 6.95
C LYS A 302 24.89 28.09 5.61
N VAL A 303 23.80 28.07 4.85
CA VAL A 303 23.72 27.39 3.56
C VAL A 303 24.41 28.24 2.49
N ASP A 304 25.32 27.63 1.74
CA ASP A 304 25.96 28.26 0.59
C ASP A 304 25.09 28.08 -0.66
N THR A 305 24.43 29.16 -1.06
CA THR A 305 23.60 29.19 -2.27
C THR A 305 24.40 29.56 -3.54
N GLY A 306 25.63 30.06 -3.37
CA GLY A 306 26.53 30.44 -4.46
C GLY A 306 27.30 29.25 -5.05
N VAL A 307 27.38 28.16 -4.30
CA VAL A 307 27.99 26.89 -4.73
C VAL A 307 26.92 25.80 -4.85
N SER A 308 27.06 24.95 -5.85
CA SER A 308 26.23 23.75 -6.03
C SER A 308 27.07 22.49 -6.08
N LEU A 309 26.52 21.41 -5.57
CA LEU A 309 27.10 20.09 -5.77
C LEU A 309 26.83 19.66 -7.22
N ILE A 310 27.80 19.01 -7.85
CA ILE A 310 27.62 18.41 -9.16
C ILE A 310 26.83 17.13 -8.96
N GLN A 311 25.62 17.05 -9.48
CA GLN A 311 24.87 15.81 -9.52
C GLN A 311 25.20 15.05 -10.80
N ARG A 312 25.58 13.78 -10.66
CA ARG A 312 25.85 12.93 -11.82
C ARG A 312 24.62 12.86 -12.73
N GLY A 313 24.82 13.14 -14.01
CA GLY A 313 23.75 13.24 -15.02
C GLY A 313 24.02 12.41 -16.27
N ALA A 314 23.23 12.63 -17.32
CA ALA A 314 23.32 11.86 -18.57
C ALA A 314 24.61 12.10 -19.39
N ALA A 315 25.33 13.19 -19.12
CA ALA A 315 26.59 13.52 -19.77
C ALA A 315 27.68 13.75 -18.72
N PRO A 316 28.96 13.50 -19.05
CA PRO A 316 30.06 13.86 -18.17
C PRO A 316 30.07 15.36 -17.88
N GLN A 317 30.38 15.73 -16.64
CA GLN A 317 30.41 17.11 -16.18
C GLN A 317 31.77 17.44 -15.58
N GLN A 318 32.41 18.48 -16.10
CA GLN A 318 33.68 18.97 -15.56
C GLN A 318 33.41 19.92 -14.40
N ALA A 319 34.11 19.73 -13.27
CA ALA A 319 34.00 20.61 -12.12
C ALA A 319 34.38 22.05 -12.48
N GLN A 320 33.54 23.00 -12.07
CA GLN A 320 33.73 24.44 -12.25
C GLN A 320 33.93 25.11 -10.89
N LEU A 321 34.33 26.39 -10.90
CA LEU A 321 34.49 27.18 -9.67
C LEU A 321 33.21 27.18 -8.81
N THR A 322 32.04 27.18 -9.43
CA THR A 322 30.71 27.08 -8.78
C THR A 322 30.47 25.76 -8.07
N ASN A 323 31.39 24.80 -8.14
CA ASN A 323 31.35 23.52 -7.43
C ASN A 323 32.49 23.37 -6.41
N ILE A 324 33.27 24.43 -6.18
CA ILE A 324 34.41 24.44 -5.25
C ILE A 324 34.11 25.43 -4.13
N ILE A 325 34.20 25.04 -2.87
CA ILE A 325 34.20 25.99 -1.74
C ILE A 325 35.61 26.44 -1.37
N SER A 326 35.75 27.65 -0.83
CA SER A 326 37.03 28.31 -0.53
C SER A 326 37.36 28.42 0.96
N SER A 327 36.51 27.92 1.85
CA SER A 327 36.56 28.24 3.30
C SER A 327 37.80 27.67 4.02
N THR A 328 38.20 28.26 5.14
CA THR A 328 39.33 27.73 5.91
C THR A 328 39.02 26.40 6.60
N GLN A 329 37.74 26.14 6.86
CA GLN A 329 37.28 24.96 7.59
C GLN A 329 37.15 23.69 6.75
N GLY A 330 37.42 23.72 5.44
CA GLY A 330 37.16 22.56 4.60
C GLY A 330 35.68 22.39 4.26
N ILE A 331 35.35 21.24 3.66
CA ILE A 331 33.97 20.77 3.61
C ILE A 331 33.63 20.24 5.00
N ASN A 332 32.96 21.06 5.81
CA ASN A 332 32.52 20.71 7.16
C ASN A 332 31.00 20.49 7.27
N GLY A 333 30.25 20.70 6.18
CA GLY A 333 28.84 20.36 6.13
C GLY A 333 28.23 20.42 4.74
N VAL A 334 27.13 19.68 4.60
CA VAL A 334 26.26 19.65 3.42
C VAL A 334 24.82 19.54 3.90
N VAL A 335 23.89 20.21 3.23
CA VAL A 335 22.45 19.98 3.38
C VAL A 335 21.93 19.28 2.14
N LEU A 336 21.13 18.24 2.36
CA LEU A 336 20.40 17.49 1.34
C LEU A 336 18.91 17.66 1.63
N ASP A 337 18.19 18.20 0.67
CA ASP A 337 16.77 18.48 0.76
C ASP A 337 16.01 17.38 0.01
N PHE A 338 15.04 16.74 0.67
CA PHE A 338 14.27 15.62 0.14
C PHE A 338 12.78 15.90 0.16
N ASP A 339 12.09 15.44 -0.87
CA ASP A 339 10.63 15.38 -0.88
C ASP A 339 10.19 14.09 -0.17
N ASN A 340 9.28 14.22 0.81
CA ASN A 340 8.66 13.11 1.55
C ASN A 340 9.65 12.18 2.30
N LEU A 341 10.64 12.72 3.02
CA LEU A 341 11.56 11.91 3.81
C LEU A 341 11.07 11.75 5.26
N ALA A 342 10.31 10.69 5.51
CA ALA A 342 9.69 10.44 6.81
C ALA A 342 10.71 10.18 7.93
N ALA A 343 11.76 9.40 7.64
CA ALA A 343 12.83 9.11 8.57
C ALA A 343 14.19 9.05 7.89
N LEU A 344 15.26 9.39 8.64
CA LEU A 344 16.63 9.29 8.12
C LEU A 344 17.01 7.85 7.71
N GLY A 345 16.36 6.84 8.30
CA GLY A 345 16.54 5.43 7.95
C GLY A 345 15.97 5.02 6.60
N ASP A 346 15.13 5.86 5.97
CA ASP A 346 14.55 5.57 4.65
C ASP A 346 15.56 5.77 3.51
N ILE A 347 16.69 6.41 3.82
CA ILE A 347 17.82 6.60 2.91
C ILE A 347 19.09 5.96 3.49
N THR A 348 19.97 5.53 2.61
CA THR A 348 21.37 5.20 2.95
C THR A 348 22.29 6.20 2.27
N LEU A 349 23.27 6.71 3.03
CA LEU A 349 24.23 7.70 2.55
C LEU A 349 25.64 7.13 2.62
N GLU A 350 26.36 7.18 1.50
CA GLU A 350 27.78 6.80 1.43
C GLU A 350 28.64 8.03 1.12
N TYR A 351 29.82 8.10 1.72
CA TYR A 351 30.71 9.25 1.62
C TYR A 351 32.10 8.81 1.18
N LYS A 352 32.56 9.29 0.02
CA LYS A 352 33.92 9.06 -0.46
C LYS A 352 34.66 10.39 -0.62
N MET A 353 35.99 10.38 -0.51
CA MET A 353 36.83 11.55 -0.78
C MET A 353 38.00 11.21 -1.70
N SER A 354 38.36 12.19 -2.52
CA SER A 354 39.54 12.10 -3.37
C SER A 354 40.84 12.17 -2.55
N PRO A 355 41.99 11.80 -3.14
CA PRO A 355 43.28 12.27 -2.66
C PRO A 355 43.33 13.80 -2.59
N GLN A 356 44.23 14.34 -1.77
CA GLN A 356 44.44 15.78 -1.68
C GLN A 356 45.19 16.36 -2.87
N ASN A 357 44.93 17.63 -3.13
CA ASN A 357 45.61 18.48 -4.10
C ASN A 357 45.52 17.93 -5.53
N VAL A 358 46.66 17.79 -6.20
CA VAL A 358 46.74 17.24 -7.56
C VAL A 358 46.84 15.73 -7.49
N PHE A 359 45.92 15.07 -8.19
CA PHE A 359 45.83 13.63 -8.33
C PHE A 359 45.38 13.22 -9.72
N ALA A 360 45.63 11.96 -10.07
CA ALA A 360 45.15 11.31 -11.30
C ALA A 360 44.18 10.15 -11.03
N THR A 361 43.94 9.82 -9.75
CA THR A 361 43.07 8.72 -9.33
C THR A 361 41.62 8.95 -9.77
N PRO A 362 40.98 7.97 -10.45
CA PRO A 362 39.59 8.11 -10.90
C PRO A 362 38.62 8.13 -9.71
N VAL A 363 37.44 8.68 -9.95
CA VAL A 363 36.35 8.83 -8.95
C VAL A 363 35.99 7.51 -8.29
N ALA A 364 35.98 6.41 -9.04
CA ALA A 364 35.64 5.08 -8.54
C ALA A 364 36.63 4.53 -7.48
N SER A 365 37.83 5.09 -7.38
CA SER A 365 38.88 4.65 -6.46
C SER A 365 39.04 5.56 -5.25
N TRP A 366 38.10 6.48 -5.02
CA TRP A 366 38.09 7.35 -3.85
C TRP A 366 37.84 6.55 -2.56
N THR A 367 38.46 6.98 -1.47
CA THR A 367 38.41 6.29 -0.18
C THR A 367 37.24 6.80 0.66
N ASP A 368 36.79 6.02 1.65
CA ASP A 368 35.81 6.51 2.63
C ASP A 368 36.28 7.77 3.36
N VAL A 369 35.32 8.55 3.86
CA VAL A 369 35.58 9.75 4.69
C VAL A 369 35.56 9.38 6.17
N PRO A 370 36.71 9.31 6.88
CA PRO A 370 36.75 9.18 8.32
C PRO A 370 36.91 10.56 9.01
N PRO A 371 36.15 10.85 10.08
CA PRO A 371 34.98 10.10 10.57
C PRO A 371 33.77 10.30 9.65
N ALA A 372 32.78 9.40 9.78
CA ALA A 372 31.46 9.62 9.20
C ALA A 372 30.83 10.92 9.76
N PRO A 373 30.00 11.63 8.97
CA PRO A 373 29.34 12.84 9.46
C PRO A 373 28.32 12.53 10.56
N THR A 374 28.03 13.54 11.37
CA THR A 374 26.76 13.57 12.09
C THR A 374 25.66 13.94 11.10
N ALA A 375 24.61 13.12 11.02
CA ALA A 375 23.43 13.39 10.21
C ALA A 375 22.23 13.74 11.11
N THR A 376 21.45 14.74 10.72
CA THR A 376 20.23 15.16 11.43
C THR A 376 19.13 15.46 10.43
N LEU A 377 17.96 14.86 10.60
CA LEU A 377 16.75 15.20 9.85
C LEU A 377 16.06 16.40 10.49
N LEU A 378 15.71 17.38 9.68
CA LEU A 378 14.98 18.59 10.04
C LEU A 378 13.73 18.66 9.15
N PRO A 379 12.57 18.19 9.65
CA PRO A 379 11.33 18.22 8.89
C PRO A 379 10.96 19.64 8.46
N ASP A 380 10.45 19.77 7.23
CA ASP A 380 9.98 21.04 6.63
C ASP A 380 11.01 22.20 6.58
N ALA A 381 12.30 21.94 6.86
CA ALA A 381 13.34 22.96 6.95
C ALA A 381 14.14 23.16 5.65
N GLY A 382 13.82 22.40 4.62
CA GLY A 382 14.47 22.39 3.31
C GLY A 382 13.89 23.39 2.33
N GLN A 383 14.39 23.34 1.09
CA GLN A 383 13.89 24.18 0.01
C GLN A 383 12.39 23.94 -0.23
N ALA A 384 11.61 25.03 -0.26
CA ALA A 384 10.16 24.99 -0.49
C ALA A 384 9.36 24.13 0.52
N GLY A 385 9.87 23.98 1.75
CA GLY A 385 9.22 23.18 2.80
C GLY A 385 9.51 21.69 2.69
N SER A 386 10.50 21.29 1.90
CA SER A 386 10.98 19.90 1.87
C SER A 386 11.65 19.51 3.20
N ASP A 387 11.89 18.22 3.41
CA ASP A 387 12.65 17.74 4.56
C ASP A 387 14.15 17.96 4.34
N ARG A 388 14.88 18.38 5.37
CA ARG A 388 16.33 18.65 5.25
C ARG A 388 17.15 17.67 6.08
N VAL A 389 18.02 16.94 5.42
CA VAL A 389 19.11 16.19 6.06
C VAL A 389 20.34 17.09 6.14
N ARG A 390 20.75 17.43 7.36
CA ARG A 390 21.98 18.17 7.64
C ARG A 390 23.10 17.20 7.97
N LEU A 391 24.18 17.26 7.21
CA LEU A 391 25.41 16.51 7.41
C LEU A 391 26.51 17.44 7.92
N THR A 392 27.20 17.05 8.99
CA THR A 392 28.28 17.84 9.59
C THR A 392 29.49 16.97 9.90
N TRP A 393 30.66 17.46 9.49
CA TRP A 393 31.97 16.93 9.87
C TRP A 393 32.72 17.92 10.77
N PRO A 394 33.70 17.46 11.57
CA PRO A 394 34.66 18.35 12.18
C PRO A 394 35.35 19.27 11.16
N ASN A 395 35.72 20.47 11.57
CA ASN A 395 36.48 21.38 10.72
C ASN A 395 37.80 20.74 10.29
N GLY A 396 38.16 20.90 9.02
CA GLY A 396 39.41 20.42 8.46
C GLY A 396 39.38 18.96 7.96
N THR A 397 38.29 18.20 8.21
CA THR A 397 38.20 16.78 7.82
C THR A 397 38.40 16.58 6.31
N ILE A 398 37.75 17.42 5.49
CA ILE A 398 37.81 17.33 4.03
C ILE A 398 38.37 18.64 3.48
N THR A 399 39.70 18.71 3.38
CA THR A 399 40.43 19.88 2.90
C THR A 399 41.25 19.55 1.66
N ASP A 400 41.32 20.54 0.77
CA ASP A 400 42.04 20.54 -0.52
C ASP A 400 41.77 19.26 -1.34
N ARG A 401 40.50 18.87 -1.45
CA ARG A 401 40.06 17.61 -2.08
C ARG A 401 38.57 17.67 -2.44
N TYR A 402 38.06 16.61 -3.07
CA TYR A 402 36.63 16.45 -3.35
C TYR A 402 35.96 15.48 -2.38
N LEU A 403 34.68 15.75 -2.10
CA LEU A 403 33.70 14.88 -1.47
C LEU A 403 32.76 14.32 -2.54
N CYS A 404 32.43 13.04 -2.43
CA CYS A 404 31.35 12.36 -3.15
C CYS A 404 30.33 11.86 -2.13
N ILE A 405 29.06 12.19 -2.32
CA ILE A 405 27.94 11.68 -1.53
C ILE A 405 27.04 10.85 -2.43
N ARG A 406 26.84 9.57 -2.09
CA ARG A 406 25.87 8.72 -2.77
C ARG A 406 24.63 8.58 -1.91
N VAL A 407 23.47 8.75 -2.54
CA VAL A 407 22.15 8.68 -1.91
C VAL A 407 21.41 7.47 -2.46
N ILE A 408 21.03 6.56 -1.56
CA ILE A 408 20.46 5.26 -1.90
C ILE A 408 19.09 5.12 -1.23
N VAL A 409 18.08 4.68 -1.99
CA VAL A 409 16.72 4.38 -1.51
C VAL A 409 16.34 2.98 -1.96
N GLY A 410 15.97 2.10 -1.03
CA GLY A 410 15.59 0.72 -1.36
C GLY A 410 16.66 -0.05 -2.15
N GLY A 411 17.95 0.26 -1.93
CA GLY A 411 19.08 -0.31 -2.66
C GLY A 411 19.41 0.35 -4.00
N ASN A 412 18.58 1.27 -4.50
CA ASN A 412 18.83 2.00 -5.74
C ASN A 412 19.52 3.33 -5.47
N THR A 413 20.58 3.64 -6.21
CA THR A 413 21.21 4.97 -6.16
C THR A 413 20.31 5.97 -6.88
N ILE A 414 19.79 6.96 -6.14
CA ILE A 414 18.93 8.02 -6.68
C ILE A 414 19.71 9.31 -6.99
N ALA A 415 20.86 9.50 -6.34
CA ALA A 415 21.76 10.62 -6.61
C ALA A 415 23.20 10.29 -6.23
N GLU A 416 24.14 10.85 -6.99
CA GLU A 416 25.56 10.87 -6.63
C GLU A 416 26.10 12.29 -6.85
N LEU A 417 26.58 12.90 -5.77
CA LEU A 417 26.81 14.33 -5.66
C LEU A 417 28.29 14.60 -5.37
N TYR A 418 28.87 15.62 -6.02
CA TYR A 418 30.28 15.98 -5.85
C TYR A 418 30.46 17.42 -5.41
N LEU A 419 31.35 17.63 -4.44
CA LEU A 419 31.73 18.95 -3.94
C LEU A 419 33.25 19.04 -3.84
N GLY A 420 33.86 20.07 -4.41
CA GLY A 420 35.29 20.33 -4.23
C GLY A 420 35.55 21.37 -3.14
N HIS A 421 36.77 21.35 -2.62
CA HIS A 421 37.27 22.40 -1.75
C HIS A 421 38.73 22.70 -2.11
N LEU A 422 39.04 23.99 -2.30
CA LEU A 422 40.40 24.51 -2.34
C LEU A 422 40.42 25.85 -1.62
N ARG A 423 41.15 25.91 -0.49
CA ARG A 423 41.13 27.10 0.38
C ARG A 423 41.64 28.33 -0.37
N GLY A 424 40.84 29.40 -0.37
CA GLY A 424 41.21 30.68 -0.98
C GLY A 424 41.08 30.74 -2.51
N GLU A 425 40.54 29.73 -3.18
CA GLU A 425 40.34 29.73 -4.63
C GLU A 425 39.13 30.61 -5.06
N MET A 426 39.35 31.54 -5.98
CA MET A 426 38.39 32.56 -6.45
C MET A 426 38.30 32.67 -7.98
N THR A 427 39.29 32.19 -8.73
CA THR A 427 39.45 32.54 -10.15
C THR A 427 39.13 31.41 -11.12
N GLY A 428 39.07 30.16 -10.64
CA GLY A 428 38.63 29.01 -11.40
C GLY A 428 39.78 28.23 -12.06
N ALA A 429 39.41 27.19 -12.79
CA ALA A 429 40.40 26.26 -13.32
C ALA A 429 41.11 26.77 -14.57
N SER A 430 42.40 26.46 -14.68
CA SER A 430 43.23 26.62 -15.88
C SER A 430 44.17 25.43 -16.02
N GLY A 431 44.39 24.95 -17.24
CA GLY A 431 45.27 23.81 -17.49
C GLY A 431 44.86 22.51 -16.78
N GLY A 432 43.55 22.31 -16.53
CA GLY A 432 43.02 21.12 -15.86
C GLY A 432 43.20 21.12 -14.33
N LYS A 433 43.46 22.27 -13.73
CA LYS A 433 43.61 22.43 -12.27
C LYS A 433 42.98 23.74 -11.80
N PHE A 434 42.50 23.76 -10.58
CA PHE A 434 42.29 24.99 -9.82
C PHE A 434 43.61 25.34 -9.13
N THR A 435 43.99 26.61 -9.13
CA THR A 435 45.27 27.06 -8.56
C THR A 435 45.05 28.38 -7.85
N VAL A 436 45.44 28.46 -6.58
CA VAL A 436 45.37 29.72 -5.84
C VAL A 436 46.49 30.63 -6.33
N LEU A 437 46.12 31.74 -6.95
CA LEU A 437 46.98 32.73 -7.57
C LEU A 437 46.94 34.06 -6.80
N VAL A 438 47.77 35.00 -7.24
CA VAL A 438 47.75 36.38 -6.74
C VAL A 438 46.41 37.05 -7.04
N GLY A 439 45.75 36.66 -8.15
CA GLY A 439 44.41 37.15 -8.50
C GLY A 439 43.37 36.88 -7.42
N ASP A 440 43.44 35.73 -6.74
CA ASP A 440 42.52 35.37 -5.66
C ASP A 440 42.72 36.26 -4.43
N ILE A 441 43.97 36.57 -4.09
CA ILE A 441 44.30 37.53 -3.02
C ILE A 441 43.75 38.91 -3.35
N LEU A 442 43.83 39.34 -4.61
CA LEU A 442 43.28 40.63 -5.05
C LEU A 442 41.75 40.64 -4.95
N ALA A 443 41.07 39.53 -5.26
CA ALA A 443 39.61 39.40 -5.12
C ALA A 443 39.15 39.52 -3.66
N VAL A 444 39.89 38.92 -2.71
CA VAL A 444 39.61 39.12 -1.28
C VAL A 444 39.84 40.57 -0.88
N ARG A 445 40.94 41.18 -1.35
CA ARG A 445 41.28 42.56 -1.03
C ARG A 445 40.25 43.57 -1.52
N THR A 446 39.62 43.34 -2.68
CA THR A 446 38.56 44.23 -3.20
C THR A 446 37.32 44.24 -2.32
N ASP A 447 37.09 43.18 -1.56
CA ASP A 447 35.94 43.03 -0.67
C ASP A 447 36.24 43.36 0.80
N LEU A 448 37.43 43.87 1.13
CA LEU A 448 37.81 44.14 2.51
C LEU A 448 36.78 45.03 3.23
N THR A 449 36.46 44.67 4.47
CA THR A 449 35.41 45.26 5.33
C THR A 449 33.96 45.05 4.86
N GLN A 450 33.72 44.34 3.76
CA GLN A 450 32.37 44.03 3.32
C GLN A 450 31.79 42.89 4.13
N ALA A 451 30.55 43.07 4.60
CA ALA A 451 29.77 41.98 5.17
C ALA A 451 29.43 40.94 4.09
N LYS A 452 29.47 39.66 4.45
CA LYS A 452 29.19 38.55 3.55
C LYS A 452 28.24 37.54 4.21
N THR A 453 27.36 36.97 3.41
CA THR A 453 26.57 35.77 3.77
C THR A 453 27.45 34.52 3.71
N ALA A 454 26.94 33.36 4.12
CA ALA A 454 27.64 32.08 3.96
C ALA A 454 28.15 31.82 2.52
N SER A 455 27.40 32.26 1.50
CA SER A 455 27.77 32.18 0.08
C SER A 455 28.94 33.09 -0.34
N GLY A 456 29.38 34.02 0.50
CA GLY A 456 30.47 34.93 0.19
C GLY A 456 31.81 34.20 0.12
N ARG A 457 32.34 34.03 -1.08
CA ARG A 457 33.59 33.27 -1.31
C ARG A 457 34.83 33.95 -0.72
N THR A 458 34.85 35.29 -0.73
CA THR A 458 35.95 36.13 -0.25
C THR A 458 36.02 36.23 1.28
N ASP A 459 34.94 35.86 1.97
CA ASP A 459 34.94 35.56 3.41
C ASP A 459 35.37 34.09 3.57
N VAL A 460 36.68 33.90 3.65
CA VAL A 460 37.37 32.60 3.65
C VAL A 460 37.27 31.98 5.04
N ASP A 461 37.41 32.77 6.11
CA ASP A 461 37.29 32.27 7.48
C ASP A 461 35.83 32.11 7.94
N LYS A 462 34.86 32.59 7.14
CA LYS A 462 33.42 32.51 7.38
C LYS A 462 33.02 33.26 8.65
N SER A 463 33.71 34.35 8.96
CA SER A 463 33.40 35.25 10.07
C SER A 463 32.25 36.22 9.79
N GLY A 464 31.69 36.23 8.57
CA GLY A 464 30.59 37.12 8.18
C GLY A 464 31.04 38.49 7.67
N THR A 465 32.34 38.78 7.68
CA THR A 465 32.92 40.02 7.16
C THR A 465 34.30 39.74 6.62
N VAL A 466 34.63 40.26 5.44
CA VAL A 466 35.98 40.08 4.89
C VAL A 466 36.97 40.96 5.65
N LEU A 467 37.96 40.33 6.27
CA LEU A 467 39.00 40.96 7.08
C LEU A 467 40.40 40.68 6.51
N VAL A 468 41.42 41.26 7.15
CA VAL A 468 42.82 40.99 6.80
C VAL A 468 43.16 39.52 7.00
N GLN A 469 42.47 38.82 7.91
CA GLN A 469 42.65 37.39 8.13
C GLN A 469 42.35 36.58 6.86
N ASP A 470 41.30 36.90 6.11
CA ASP A 470 40.97 36.23 4.83
C ASP A 470 42.08 36.38 3.78
N ILE A 471 42.75 37.53 3.76
CA ILE A 471 43.91 37.79 2.89
C ILE A 471 45.07 36.87 3.31
N LEU A 472 45.34 36.76 4.62
CA LEU A 472 46.40 35.90 5.14
C LEU A 472 46.10 34.42 4.90
N ASP A 473 44.85 34.00 5.06
CA ASP A 473 44.41 32.63 4.85
C ASP A 473 44.50 32.23 3.38
N THR A 474 44.09 33.12 2.46
CA THR A 474 44.26 32.93 1.02
C THR A 474 45.74 32.87 0.65
N ARG A 475 46.53 33.83 1.16
CA ARG A 475 47.98 33.91 0.90
C ARG A 475 48.74 32.69 1.38
N SER A 476 48.33 32.10 2.50
CA SER A 476 48.94 30.87 3.03
C SER A 476 48.77 29.65 2.10
N ASN A 477 47.87 29.73 1.11
CA ASN A 477 47.64 28.68 0.12
C ASN A 477 48.06 29.09 -1.29
N LEU A 478 48.79 30.20 -1.45
CA LEU A 478 49.30 30.60 -2.76
C LEU A 478 50.06 29.45 -3.43
N ALA A 479 49.78 29.22 -4.71
CA ALA A 479 50.28 28.12 -5.54
C ALA A 479 49.85 26.71 -5.12
N LYS A 480 48.93 26.55 -4.15
CA LYS A 480 48.25 25.27 -3.99
C LYS A 480 47.34 25.00 -5.17
N GLU A 481 47.21 23.72 -5.49
CA GLU A 481 46.47 23.25 -6.64
C GLU A 481 45.50 22.12 -6.26
N LEU A 482 44.38 22.06 -6.96
CA LEU A 482 43.42 20.95 -6.93
C LEU A 482 43.17 20.47 -8.35
N SER A 483 43.25 19.16 -8.62
CA SER A 483 42.90 18.62 -9.94
C SER A 483 41.47 19.01 -10.34
N GLN A 484 41.26 19.47 -11.57
CA GLN A 484 39.91 19.69 -12.11
C GLN A 484 39.35 18.34 -12.57
N VAL A 485 38.41 17.79 -11.82
CA VAL A 485 37.85 16.47 -12.11
C VAL A 485 36.75 16.54 -13.16
N THR A 486 36.66 15.48 -13.97
CA THR A 486 35.47 15.21 -14.79
C THR A 486 34.66 14.14 -14.10
N ILE A 487 33.44 14.49 -13.68
CA ILE A 487 32.46 13.57 -13.14
C ILE A 487 31.88 12.75 -14.30
N PRO A 488 31.92 11.42 -14.26
CA PRO A 488 31.42 10.58 -15.33
C PRO A 488 29.90 10.69 -15.47
N ALA A 489 29.34 10.28 -16.62
CA ALA A 489 27.90 10.17 -16.77
C ALA A 489 27.32 9.03 -15.90
N ASN A 490 26.00 9.05 -15.69
CA ASN A 490 25.27 7.89 -15.18
C ASN A 490 25.45 6.71 -16.15
N PRO A 491 25.66 5.48 -15.64
CA PRO A 491 25.77 4.29 -16.47
C PRO A 491 24.49 3.95 -17.23
#